data_AF-A0A2H0JPV4-F1
#
_entry.id   AF-A0A2H0JPV4-F1
#
_cell.length_a   1.000
_cell.length_b   1.000
_cell.length_c   1.000
_cell.angle_alpha   90.00
_cell.angle_beta   90.00
_cell.angle_gamma   90.00
#
_symmetry.space_group_name_H-M   'P 1'
#
loop_
_entity.id
_entity.type
_entity.pdbx_description
1 polymer ?
#
loop_
_entity_poly.entity_id
_entity_poly.type
_entity_poly.pdbx_seq_one_letter_code
_entity_poly.pdbx_strand_id
1 'polypeptide(L)'
;TEEELREGFNPWVGYGVTWLLGVVAAFVLAHVLNTWEEAFAATGWAYGMQGAFWMWLGFVVFSTWQAVAFEDKKFITWGLNLAYNLTALLAMGALLGEWR
;
A
#
# COMPACT_ATOMS: atom_id res chain seq x y z
N THR A 1 13.79 21.00 16.40
CA THR A 1 13.13 22.19 15.78
C THR A 1 12.86 21.91 14.31
N GLU A 2 12.02 22.69 13.62
CA GLU A 2 11.72 22.49 12.19
C GLU A 2 12.99 22.48 11.31
N GLU A 3 14.00 23.26 11.70
CA GLU A 3 15.33 23.26 11.08
C GLU A 3 16.05 21.91 11.18
N GLU A 4 16.04 21.26 12.35
CA GLU A 4 16.67 19.94 12.53
C GLU A 4 16.00 18.84 11.68
N LEU A 5 14.68 18.94 11.44
CA LEU A 5 13.96 18.01 10.56
C LEU A 5 14.32 18.21 9.08
N ARG A 6 14.69 19.44 8.68
CA ARG A 6 15.06 19.78 7.31
C ARG A 6 16.53 19.46 7.01
N GLU A 7 17.41 19.55 8.01
CA GLU A 7 18.84 19.22 7.86
C GLU A 7 19.10 17.73 7.60
N GLY A 8 18.27 16.84 8.15
CA GLY A 8 18.41 15.39 7.95
C GLY A 8 17.62 14.81 6.77
N PHE A 9 16.75 15.59 6.13
CA PHE A 9 15.84 15.09 5.10
C PHE A 9 16.49 15.10 3.72
N ASN A 10 16.82 13.91 3.19
CA ASN A 10 17.21 13.74 1.79
C ASN A 10 15.97 13.33 0.96
N PRO A 11 15.43 14.23 0.11
CA PRO A 11 14.22 13.96 -0.67
C PRO A 11 14.36 12.78 -1.63
N TRP A 12 15.57 12.56 -2.16
CA TRP A 12 15.84 11.45 -3.08
C TRP A 12 15.75 10.10 -2.37
N VAL A 13 16.22 10.03 -1.13
CA VAL A 13 16.09 8.83 -0.31
C VAL A 13 14.62 8.64 0.07
N GLY A 14 13.94 9.67 0.54
CA GLY A 14 12.53 9.57 0.95
C GLY A 14 11.61 9.16 -0.20
N TYR A 15 11.58 9.95 -1.28
CA TYR A 15 10.65 9.72 -2.38
C TYR A 15 11.10 8.61 -3.32
N GLY A 16 12.41 8.54 -3.62
CA GLY A 16 12.95 7.53 -4.53
C GLY A 16 12.80 6.11 -3.98
N VAL A 17 13.13 5.90 -2.70
CA VAL A 17 12.93 4.59 -2.05
C VAL A 17 11.44 4.26 -1.96
N THR A 18 10.60 5.23 -1.59
CA THR A 18 9.14 5.01 -1.53
C THR A 18 8.58 4.61 -2.89
N TRP A 19 9.01 5.26 -3.98
CA TRP A 19 8.59 4.90 -5.33
C TRP A 19 9.03 3.47 -5.71
N LEU A 20 10.29 3.12 -5.45
CA LEU A 20 10.80 1.76 -5.69
C LEU A 20 10.02 0.70 -4.91
N LEU A 21 9.75 0.96 -3.63
CA LEU A 21 8.93 0.07 -2.80
C LEU A 21 7.49 -0.02 -3.34
N GLY A 22 6.95 1.07 -3.90
CA GLY A 22 5.68 1.07 -4.60
C GLY A 22 5.67 0.16 -5.83
N VAL A 23 6.73 0.19 -6.65
CA VAL A 23 6.89 -0.72 -7.80
C VAL A 23 6.96 -2.18 -7.35
N VAL A 24 7.72 -2.46 -6.30
CA VAL A 24 7.80 -3.81 -5.70
C VAL A 24 6.44 -4.26 -5.19
N ALA A 25 5.70 -3.39 -4.49
CA ALA A 25 4.36 -3.68 -4.01
C ALA A 25 3.39 -3.97 -5.17
N ALA A 26 3.44 -3.19 -6.26
CA ALA A 26 2.65 -3.44 -7.46
C ALA A 26 2.97 -4.81 -8.09
N PHE A 27 4.25 -5.18 -8.16
CA PHE A 27 4.67 -6.49 -8.67
C PHE A 27 4.17 -7.65 -7.80
N VAL A 28 4.27 -7.54 -6.47
CA VAL A 28 3.75 -8.56 -5.55
C VAL A 28 2.22 -8.65 -5.64
N LEU A 29 1.54 -7.50 -5.69
CA LEU A 29 0.09 -7.46 -5.90
C LEU A 29 -0.30 -8.11 -7.22
N ALA A 30 0.48 -7.89 -8.28
CA ALA A 30 0.28 -8.58 -9.54
C ALA A 30 0.39 -10.10 -9.34
N HIS A 31 1.45 -10.60 -8.73
CA HIS A 31 1.60 -12.04 -8.48
C HIS A 31 0.40 -12.65 -7.75
N VAL A 32 -0.09 -11.99 -6.69
CA VAL A 32 -1.26 -12.45 -5.91
C VAL A 32 -2.54 -12.47 -6.75
N LEU A 33 -2.79 -11.41 -7.53
CA LEU A 33 -3.98 -11.32 -8.38
C LEU A 33 -3.98 -12.39 -9.48
N ASN A 34 -2.82 -12.84 -9.97
CA ASN A 34 -2.76 -13.93 -10.95
C ASN A 34 -3.27 -15.26 -10.36
N THR A 35 -2.92 -15.55 -9.10
CA THR A 35 -3.46 -16.72 -8.38
C THR A 35 -4.97 -16.59 -8.15
N TRP A 36 -5.45 -15.38 -7.91
CA TRP A 36 -6.89 -15.12 -7.77
C TRP A 36 -7.65 -15.37 -9.08
N GLU A 37 -7.09 -14.93 -10.21
CA GLU A 37 -7.65 -15.18 -11.53
C GLU A 37 -7.72 -16.69 -11.83
N GLU A 38 -6.62 -17.43 -11.60
CA GLU A 38 -6.60 -18.88 -11.81
C GLU A 38 -7.64 -19.62 -10.95
N ALA A 39 -7.91 -19.13 -9.73
CA ALA A 39 -8.86 -19.74 -8.81
C ALA A 39 -10.33 -19.40 -9.14
N PHE A 40 -10.62 -18.19 -9.63
CA PHE A 40 -11.99 -17.67 -9.76
C PHE A 40 -12.41 -17.32 -11.20
N ALA A 41 -11.50 -17.44 -12.17
CA ALA A 41 -11.69 -17.05 -13.57
C ALA A 41 -12.27 -15.62 -13.71
N ALA A 42 -11.83 -14.70 -12.86
CA ALA A 42 -12.37 -13.35 -12.74
C ALA A 42 -11.28 -12.30 -12.94
N THR A 43 -11.50 -11.40 -13.91
CA THR A 43 -10.59 -10.31 -14.29
C THR A 43 -11.31 -8.96 -14.34
N GLY A 44 -10.57 -7.88 -14.52
CA GLY A 44 -11.08 -6.52 -14.60
C GLY A 44 -10.79 -5.69 -13.35
N TRP A 45 -10.92 -4.36 -13.51
CA TRP A 45 -10.57 -3.38 -12.48
C TRP A 45 -11.23 -3.64 -11.11
N ALA A 46 -12.48 -4.09 -11.09
CA ALA A 46 -13.24 -4.31 -9.84
C ALA A 46 -12.66 -5.48 -9.02
N TYR A 47 -12.27 -6.58 -9.67
CA TYR A 47 -11.64 -7.72 -9.00
C TYR A 47 -10.21 -7.39 -8.55
N GLY A 48 -9.48 -6.63 -9.36
CA GLY A 48 -8.17 -6.11 -8.97
C GLY A 48 -8.23 -5.22 -7.72
N MET A 49 -9.22 -4.33 -7.65
CA MET A 49 -9.49 -3.52 -6.46
C MET A 49 -9.87 -4.38 -5.25
N GLN A 50 -10.70 -5.41 -5.44
CA GLN A 50 -11.10 -6.31 -4.36
C GLN A 50 -9.90 -7.07 -3.78
N GLY A 51 -9.03 -7.63 -4.63
CA GLY A 51 -7.81 -8.30 -4.19
C GLY A 51 -6.86 -7.34 -3.45
N ALA A 52 -6.69 -6.12 -3.97
CA ALA A 52 -5.91 -5.08 -3.32
C ALA A 52 -6.47 -4.69 -1.94
N PHE A 53 -7.79 -4.59 -1.81
CA PHE A 53 -8.47 -4.33 -0.53
C PHE A 53 -8.18 -5.42 0.50
N TRP A 54 -8.27 -6.69 0.13
CA TRP A 54 -7.99 -7.79 1.05
C TRP A 54 -6.53 -7.84 1.48
N MET A 55 -5.60 -7.58 0.56
CA MET A 55 -4.17 -7.47 0.88
C MET A 55 -3.89 -6.32 1.84
N TRP A 56 -4.50 -5.16 1.61
CA TRP A 56 -4.41 -4.02 2.52
C TRP A 56 -4.95 -4.38 3.91
N LEU A 57 -6.15 -4.98 3.99
CA LEU A 57 -6.79 -5.30 5.26
C LEU A 57 -5.98 -6.33 6.07
N GLY A 58 -5.52 -7.40 5.42
CA GLY A 58 -4.81 -8.49 6.09
C GLY A 58 -3.39 -8.12 6.51
N PHE A 59 -2.66 -7.39 5.67
CA PHE A 59 -1.22 -7.14 5.90
C PHE A 59 -0.92 -5.72 6.33
N VAL A 60 -1.52 -4.70 5.73
CA VAL A 60 -1.19 -3.30 6.04
C VAL A 60 -1.85 -2.86 7.34
N VAL A 61 -3.15 -3.13 7.53
CA VAL A 61 -3.84 -2.72 8.76
C VAL A 61 -3.23 -3.41 9.98
N PHE A 62 -3.02 -4.72 9.89
CA PHE A 62 -2.40 -5.49 10.97
C PHE A 62 -0.96 -5.02 11.28
N SER A 63 -0.09 -4.92 10.27
CA SER A 63 1.33 -4.59 10.51
C SER A 63 1.55 -3.16 10.98
N THR A 64 0.68 -2.23 10.63
CA THR A 64 0.80 -0.82 11.06
C THR A 64 0.13 -0.54 12.40
N TRP A 65 -0.71 -1.46 12.90
CA TRP A 65 -1.40 -1.30 14.18
C TRP A 65 -0.43 -1.18 15.36
N GLN A 66 0.71 -1.86 15.29
CA GLN A 66 1.75 -1.80 16.32
C GLN A 66 2.20 -0.37 16.63
N ALA A 67 2.16 0.54 15.64
CA ALA A 67 2.52 1.95 15.85
C ALA A 67 1.53 2.66 16.79
N VAL A 68 0.25 2.31 16.73
CA VAL A 68 -0.76 2.84 17.66
C VAL A 68 -0.65 2.13 19.01
N ALA A 69 -0.48 0.81 18.99
CA ALA A 69 -0.51 -0.01 20.20
C ALA A 69 0.74 0.15 21.09
N PHE A 70 1.91 0.39 20.49
CA PHE A 70 3.20 0.34 21.20
C PHE A 70 4.09 1.56 20.98
N GLU A 71 3.84 2.38 19.95
CA GLU A 71 4.67 3.56 19.63
C GLU A 71 3.95 4.90 19.93
N ASP A 72 2.81 4.86 20.63
CA ASP A 72 1.96 6.03 20.95
C ASP A 72 1.62 6.90 19.73
N LYS A 73 1.55 6.31 18.54
CA LYS A 73 1.20 7.03 17.32
C LYS A 73 -0.25 7.49 17.39
N LYS A 74 -0.47 8.79 17.18
CA LYS A 74 -1.82 9.38 17.14
C LYS A 74 -2.70 8.65 16.13
N PHE A 75 -3.88 8.24 16.58
CA PHE A 75 -4.84 7.47 15.77
C PHE A 75 -5.21 8.16 14.46
N ILE A 76 -5.36 9.49 14.46
CA ILE A 76 -5.63 10.28 13.24
C ILE A 76 -4.48 10.16 12.23
N THR A 77 -3.24 10.31 12.68
CA THR A 77 -2.06 10.19 11.81
C THR A 77 -1.87 8.77 11.31
N TRP A 78 -2.15 7.76 12.13
CA TRP A 78 -2.18 6.38 11.69
C TRP A 78 -3.26 6.15 10.63
N GLY A 79 -4.50 6.60 10.86
CA GLY A 79 -5.61 6.46 9.92
C GLY A 79 -5.37 7.14 8.57
N LEU A 80 -4.75 8.32 8.56
CA LEU A 80 -4.34 8.99 7.31
C LEU A 80 -3.32 8.17 6.51
N ASN A 81 -2.31 7.61 7.19
CA ASN A 81 -1.33 6.74 6.53
C ASN A 81 -2.00 5.45 6.03
N LEU A 82 -2.93 4.89 6.79
CA LEU A 82 -3.70 3.71 6.43
C LEU A 82 -4.52 3.94 5.15
N ALA A 83 -5.22 5.08 5.08
CA ALA A 83 -6.04 5.48 3.94
C ALA A 83 -5.19 5.79 2.71
N TYR A 84 -4.04 6.44 2.87
CA TYR A 84 -3.07 6.65 1.79
C TYR A 84 -2.62 5.32 1.16
N ASN A 85 -2.25 4.33 1.99
CA ASN A 85 -1.87 3.02 1.49
C ASN A 85 -3.04 2.31 0.78
N LEU A 86 -4.26 2.44 1.32
CA LEU A 86 -5.45 1.88 0.69
C LEU A 86 -5.68 2.46 -0.70
N THR A 87 -5.70 3.79 -0.84
CA THR A 87 -5.97 4.43 -2.13
C THR A 87 -4.90 4.09 -3.16
N ALA A 88 -3.62 4.05 -2.76
CA ALA A 88 -2.53 3.63 -3.62
C ALA A 88 -2.70 2.17 -4.08
N LEU A 89 -3.00 1.25 -3.16
CA LEU A 89 -3.22 -0.17 -3.47
C LEU A 89 -4.44 -0.39 -4.34
N LEU A 90 -5.56 0.31 -4.11
CA LEU A 90 -6.74 0.23 -4.96
C LEU A 90 -6.46 0.72 -6.37
N ALA A 91 -5.72 1.83 -6.53
CA ALA A 91 -5.34 2.32 -7.85
C ALA A 91 -4.44 1.33 -8.59
N MET A 92 -3.43 0.77 -7.91
CA MET A 92 -2.56 -0.29 -8.47
C MET A 92 -3.37 -1.55 -8.82
N GLY A 93 -4.27 -1.98 -7.93
CA GLY A 93 -5.14 -3.13 -8.12
C GLY A 93 -6.07 -2.95 -9.32
N ALA A 94 -6.71 -1.79 -9.46
CA ALA A 94 -7.57 -1.47 -10.60
C ALA A 94 -6.80 -1.57 -11.93
N LEU A 95 -5.62 -0.93 -11.99
CA LEU A 95 -4.77 -0.94 -13.18
C LEU A 95 -4.31 -2.36 -13.53
N LEU A 96 -3.85 -3.13 -12.55
CA LEU A 96 -3.38 -4.49 -12.75
C LEU A 96 -4.51 -5.48 -13.03
N GLY A 97 -5.71 -5.22 -12.52
CA GLY A 97 -6.90 -6.02 -12.80
C GLY A 97 -7.42 -5.81 -14.22
N GLU A 98 -7.29 -4.58 -14.75
CA GLU A 98 -7.72 -4.25 -16.11
C GLU A 98 -6.67 -4.55 -17.18
N TRP A 99 -5.38 -4.50 -16.85
CA TRP A 99 -4.32 -4.82 -17.82
C TRP A 99 -4.41 -6.28 -18.27
N ARG A 100 -4.77 -7.19 -17.36
CA ARG A 100 -4.85 -8.63 -17.62
C ARG A 100 -6.03 -9.00 -18.49
#